data_AF-A0A1E3QYX2-F1
#
_entry.id   AF-A0A1E3QYX2-F1
#
_cell.length_a   1.000
_cell.length_b   1.000
_cell.length_c   1.000
_cell.angle_alpha   90.00
_cell.angle_beta   90.00
_cell.angle_gamma   90.00
#
_symmetry.space_group_name_H-M   'P 1'
#
loop_
_entity.id
_entity.type
_entity.pdbx_description
1 polymer ?
#
loop_
_entity_poly.entity_id
_entity_poly.type
_entity_poly.pdbx_seq_one_letter_code
_entity_poly.pdbx_strand_id
1 'polypeptide(L)'
;MYGWHKMQDITSGSLNSSMNPTATPENPAGLSETWQFENLNFKKGKEELLDNIARNKSSTKDDEDDDESIDFHVVLNELQTMKNSQIATTEELRRVRMDNELLWKENYMMRERHRQQQDALDKI
;
A
#
# COMPACT_ATOMS: atom_id res chain seq x y z
N MET A 1 -0.51 -22.36 17.09
CA MET A 1 0.69 -21.61 16.66
C MET A 1 0.55 -21.01 15.26
N TYR A 2 -0.31 -21.49 14.35
CA TYR A 2 -0.57 -20.85 13.04
C TYR A 2 -2.06 -20.88 12.67
N GLY A 3 -2.95 -20.69 13.66
CA GLY A 3 -4.40 -20.70 13.44
C GLY A 3 -5.03 -22.01 12.94
N TRP A 4 -4.35 -23.15 13.01
CA TRP A 4 -4.90 -24.46 12.65
C TRP A 4 -5.90 -24.96 13.70
N HIS A 5 -7.06 -25.46 13.26
CA HIS A 5 -8.07 -26.09 14.12
C HIS A 5 -8.26 -27.55 13.73
N LYS A 6 -8.27 -28.45 14.72
CA LYS A 6 -8.55 -29.88 14.50
C LYS A 6 -10.03 -30.05 14.16
N MET A 7 -10.32 -30.67 13.03
CA MET A 7 -11.67 -31.04 12.63
C MET A 7 -12.02 -32.36 13.31
N GLN A 8 -13.10 -32.36 14.08
CA GLN A 8 -13.60 -33.58 14.70
C GLN A 8 -14.42 -34.36 13.70
N ASP A 9 -14.01 -35.60 13.44
CA ASP A 9 -14.80 -36.52 12.63
C ASP A 9 -15.88 -37.19 13.52
N ILE A 10 -17.13 -36.89 13.22
CA ILE A 10 -18.31 -37.45 13.90
C ILE A 10 -18.46 -38.97 13.69
N THR A 11 -17.75 -39.53 12.70
CA THR A 11 -17.75 -40.97 12.44
C THR A 11 -16.67 -41.73 13.22
N SER A 12 -15.77 -41.02 13.91
CA SER A 12 -14.66 -41.60 14.68
C SER A 12 -15.07 -42.17 16.06
N GLY A 13 -16.36 -42.42 16.29
CA GLY A 13 -16.86 -43.08 17.49
C GLY A 13 -16.84 -44.61 17.36
N SER A 14 -16.59 -45.32 18.47
CA SER A 14 -16.51 -46.79 18.53
C SER A 14 -17.76 -47.54 18.00
N LEU A 15 -18.90 -46.86 17.84
CA LEU A 15 -20.15 -47.44 17.33
C LEU A 15 -20.23 -47.47 15.80
N ASN A 16 -19.38 -46.72 15.10
CA ASN A 16 -19.54 -46.42 13.67
C ASN A 16 -18.45 -47.10 12.81
N SER A 17 -17.43 -47.71 13.42
CA SER A 17 -16.36 -48.46 12.74
C SER A 17 -16.85 -49.60 11.85
N SER A 18 -18.11 -50.02 12.01
CA SER A 18 -18.72 -51.12 11.26
C SER A 18 -19.36 -50.69 9.93
N MET A 19 -19.47 -49.39 9.63
CA MET A 19 -20.19 -48.90 8.45
C MET A 19 -19.32 -48.01 7.57
N ASN A 20 -18.18 -48.53 7.11
CA ASN A 20 -17.43 -47.90 6.03
C ASN A 20 -17.65 -48.67 4.70
N PRO A 21 -18.36 -48.10 3.70
CA PRO A 21 -18.58 -48.74 2.40
C PRO A 21 -17.32 -48.86 1.52
N THR A 22 -16.16 -48.40 1.98
CA THR A 22 -14.86 -48.53 1.27
C THR A 22 -13.94 -49.62 1.85
N ALA A 23 -14.47 -50.58 2.60
CA ALA A 23 -13.69 -51.74 3.06
C ALA A 23 -13.19 -52.58 1.87
N THR A 24 -11.95 -52.35 1.44
CA THR A 24 -11.23 -53.24 0.53
C THR A 24 -10.52 -54.34 1.32
N PRO A 25 -10.23 -55.51 0.72
CA PRO A 25 -9.62 -56.65 1.41
C PRO A 25 -8.24 -56.34 2.04
N GLU A 26 -7.59 -55.26 1.60
CA GLU A 26 -6.29 -54.79 2.08
C GLU A 26 -6.37 -53.85 3.30
N ASN A 27 -7.57 -53.47 3.75
CA ASN A 27 -7.75 -52.61 4.92
C ASN A 27 -8.93 -53.08 5.80
N PRO A 28 -8.72 -54.12 6.64
CA PRO A 28 -9.79 -54.71 7.44
C PRO A 28 -9.97 -53.91 8.73
N ALA A 29 -11.16 -53.35 8.93
CA ALA A 29 -11.57 -52.59 10.13
C ALA A 29 -10.75 -51.31 10.39
N GLY A 30 -11.36 -50.17 10.05
CA GLY A 30 -10.78 -48.83 10.18
C GLY A 30 -10.18 -48.55 11.55
N LEU A 31 -8.88 -48.25 11.56
CA LEU A 31 -8.12 -47.86 12.75
C LEU A 31 -7.28 -46.60 12.55
N SER A 32 -7.35 -45.92 11.41
CA SER A 32 -6.69 -44.62 11.28
C SER A 32 -7.71 -43.52 11.56
N GLU A 33 -7.77 -43.07 12.82
CA GLU A 33 -8.31 -41.75 13.16
C GLU A 33 -7.64 -40.75 12.18
N THR A 34 -8.39 -40.30 11.17
CA THR A 34 -7.82 -39.43 10.15
C THR A 34 -7.80 -38.03 10.73
N TRP A 35 -6.62 -37.59 11.19
CA TRP A 35 -6.47 -36.24 11.72
C TRP A 35 -6.59 -35.21 10.60
N GLN A 36 -7.70 -34.48 10.61
CA GLN A 36 -7.97 -33.40 9.66
C GLN A 36 -7.83 -32.05 10.36
N PHE A 37 -7.28 -31.08 9.64
CA PHE A 37 -7.08 -29.72 10.14
C PHE A 37 -7.56 -28.72 9.10
N GLU A 38 -8.10 -27.60 9.56
CA GLU A 38 -8.57 -26.52 8.70
C GLU A 38 -7.88 -25.19 9.02
N ASN A 39 -7.59 -24.42 7.97
CA ASN A 39 -7.19 -23.03 8.03
C ASN A 39 -7.78 -22.28 6.81
N LEU A 40 -8.44 -21.14 7.04
CA LEU A 40 -9.11 -20.35 5.99
C LEU A 40 -8.17 -19.89 4.86
N ASN A 41 -6.90 -19.69 5.19
CA ASN A 41 -5.85 -19.21 4.30
C ASN A 41 -5.02 -20.36 3.69
N PHE A 42 -5.34 -21.63 4.01
CA PHE A 42 -4.70 -22.80 3.43
C PHE A 42 -5.65 -23.49 2.45
N LYS A 43 -5.54 -23.17 1.16
CA LYS A 43 -6.40 -23.72 0.10
C LYS A 43 -5.56 -24.30 -1.05
N LYS A 44 -5.93 -25.49 -1.54
CA LYS A 44 -5.24 -26.15 -2.65
C LYS A 44 -5.27 -25.27 -3.90
N GLY A 45 -4.10 -25.06 -4.51
CA GLY A 45 -3.94 -24.24 -5.72
C GLY A 45 -4.00 -22.73 -5.48
N LYS A 46 -3.94 -22.29 -4.22
CA LYS A 46 -3.89 -20.88 -3.82
C LYS A 46 -2.76 -20.62 -2.82
N GLU A 47 -1.54 -20.67 -3.34
CA GLU A 47 -0.32 -20.50 -2.55
C GLU A 47 -0.17 -19.05 -2.04
N GLU A 48 -0.74 -18.07 -2.73
CA GLU A 48 -0.73 -16.65 -2.35
C GLU A 48 -1.40 -16.37 -1.01
N LEU A 49 -2.30 -17.27 -0.57
CA LEU A 49 -2.97 -17.10 0.71
C LEU A 49 -2.08 -17.51 1.89
N LEU A 50 -1.00 -18.27 1.65
CA LEU A 50 -0.10 -18.76 2.69
C LEU A 50 0.63 -17.62 3.42
N ASP A 51 0.88 -16.50 2.74
CA ASP A 51 1.50 -15.31 3.33
C ASP A 51 0.64 -14.72 4.47
N ASN A 52 -0.67 -15.00 4.47
CA ASN A 52 -1.59 -14.56 5.52
C ASN A 52 -1.61 -15.52 6.74
N ILE A 53 -0.87 -16.62 6.72
CA ILE A 53 -0.78 -17.57 7.84
C ILE A 53 0.38 -17.14 8.75
N ALA A 54 0.10 -16.22 9.68
CA ALA A 54 1.08 -15.77 10.66
C ALA A 54 1.15 -16.71 11.87
N ARG A 55 2.35 -16.78 12.49
CA ARG A 55 2.52 -17.46 13.77
C ARG A 55 1.72 -16.70 14.84
N ASN A 56 0.85 -17.38 15.58
CA ASN A 56 0.21 -16.82 16.77
C ASN A 56 1.34 -16.37 17.71
N LYS A 57 1.49 -15.05 17.90
CA LYS A 57 2.44 -14.48 18.86
C LYS A 57 2.13 -15.12 20.21
N SER A 58 3.07 -15.87 20.78
CA SER A 58 3.03 -16.09 22.22
C SER A 58 3.05 -14.71 22.85
N SER A 59 2.20 -14.45 23.84
CA SER A 59 2.13 -13.17 24.53
C SER A 59 3.37 -12.95 25.42
N THR A 60 4.56 -13.06 24.85
CA THR A 60 5.82 -12.60 25.40
C THR A 60 6.10 -11.27 24.73
N LYS A 61 6.02 -10.23 25.56
CA LYS A 61 6.57 -8.91 25.28
C LYS A 61 8.04 -9.09 24.90
N ASP A 62 8.52 -8.27 23.98
CA ASP A 62 9.88 -8.27 23.41
C ASP A 62 9.97 -9.13 22.13
N ASP A 63 9.63 -8.47 21.02
CA ASP A 63 10.35 -8.62 19.74
C ASP A 63 10.13 -7.31 18.98
N GLU A 64 11.08 -6.40 19.21
CA GLU A 64 11.41 -5.29 18.31
C GLU A 64 12.02 -5.91 17.05
N ASP A 65 11.20 -6.27 16.05
CA ASP A 65 11.71 -6.63 14.73
C ASP A 65 10.67 -6.28 13.67
N ASP A 66 11.02 -5.28 12.86
CA ASP A 66 10.84 -5.24 11.40
C ASP A 66 9.50 -5.75 10.85
N ASP A 67 8.42 -5.06 11.19
CA ASP A 67 7.30 -4.94 10.26
C ASP A 67 7.40 -3.56 9.62
N GLU A 68 7.66 -3.56 8.32
CA GLU A 68 7.76 -2.46 7.36
C GLU A 68 6.40 -1.73 7.22
N SER A 69 5.74 -1.50 8.35
CA SER A 69 4.56 -0.68 8.50
C SER A 69 5.02 0.77 8.35
N ILE A 70 5.03 1.23 7.10
CA ILE A 70 5.18 2.64 6.76
C ILE A 70 4.28 3.43 7.71
N ASP A 71 4.89 4.20 8.61
CA ASP A 71 4.16 4.97 9.60
C ASP A 71 3.30 5.99 8.85
N PHE A 72 1.99 5.74 8.84
CA PHE A 72 1.01 6.58 8.15
C PHE A 72 1.09 8.03 8.62
N HIS A 73 1.52 8.29 9.85
CA HIS A 73 1.76 9.66 10.33
C HIS A 73 2.91 10.35 9.62
N VAL A 74 3.99 9.63 9.29
CA VAL A 74 5.12 10.18 8.54
C VAL A 74 4.70 10.55 7.13
N VAL A 75 4.01 9.64 6.44
CA VAL A 75 3.50 9.89 5.08
C VAL A 75 2.53 11.07 5.06
N LEU A 76 1.64 11.17 6.05
CA LEU A 76 0.69 12.29 6.15
C LEU A 76 1.42 13.63 6.36
N ASN A 77 2.45 13.65 7.19
CA ASN A 77 3.26 14.84 7.43
C ASN A 77 4.07 15.26 6.19
N GLU A 78 4.66 14.30 5.48
CA GLU A 78 5.35 14.55 4.22
C GLU A 78 4.40 15.10 3.16
N LEU A 79 3.20 14.52 3.04
CA LEU A 79 2.17 14.97 2.10
C LEU A 79 1.71 16.41 2.43
N GLN A 80 1.56 16.73 3.72
CA GLN A 80 1.21 18.09 4.15
C GLN A 80 2.33 19.09 3.85
N THR A 81 3.59 18.67 4.01
CA THR A 81 4.76 19.49 3.68
C THR A 81 4.84 19.74 2.17
N MET A 82 4.61 18.71 1.36
CA MET A 82 4.56 18.79 -0.09
C MET A 82 3.44 19.73 -0.56
N LYS A 83 2.25 19.61 0.03
CA LYS A 83 1.13 20.52 -0.25
C LYS A 83 1.51 21.98 0.02
N ASN A 84 2.12 22.26 1.16
CA ASN A 84 2.53 23.63 1.51
C ASN A 84 3.59 24.17 0.53
N SER A 85 4.56 23.34 0.14
CA SER A 85 5.56 23.68 -0.87
C SER A 85 4.93 23.97 -2.25
N GLN A 86 3.92 23.18 -2.64
CA GLN A 86 3.19 23.39 -3.88
C GLN A 86 2.42 24.72 -3.89
N ILE A 87 1.79 25.08 -2.77
CA ILE A 87 1.10 26.39 -2.62
C ILE A 87 2.11 27.53 -2.75
N ALA A 88 3.24 27.45 -2.05
CA ALA A 88 4.29 28.46 -2.12
C ALA A 88 4.84 28.62 -3.55
N THR A 89 5.16 27.50 -4.22
CA THR A 89 5.65 27.50 -5.61
C THR A 89 4.62 28.10 -6.57
N THR A 90 3.33 27.84 -6.35
CA THR A 90 2.25 28.39 -7.18
C THR A 90 2.16 29.90 -7.04
N GLU A 91 2.30 30.42 -5.82
CA GLU A 91 2.30 31.86 -5.56
C GLU A 91 3.55 32.54 -6.15
N GLU A 92 4.72 31.92 -6.01
CA GLU A 92 5.95 32.40 -6.64
C GLU A 92 5.82 32.45 -8.18
N LEU A 93 5.24 31.42 -8.79
CA LEU A 93 4.99 31.40 -10.23
C LEU A 93 4.02 32.51 -10.66
N ARG A 94 2.98 32.77 -9.86
CA ARG A 94 2.04 33.86 -10.11
C ARG A 94 2.77 35.21 -10.06
N ARG A 95 3.63 35.42 -9.06
CA ARG A 95 4.43 36.64 -8.95
C ARG A 95 5.37 36.81 -10.14
N VAL A 96 6.12 35.77 -10.51
CA VAL A 96 7.04 35.82 -11.66
C VAL A 96 6.31 36.16 -12.96
N ARG A 97 5.09 35.64 -13.16
CA ARG A 97 4.26 35.99 -14.33
C ARG A 97 3.91 37.48 -14.35
N MET A 98 3.49 38.02 -13.20
CA MET A 98 3.17 39.44 -13.07
C MET A 98 4.40 40.33 -13.30
N ASP A 99 5.54 39.95 -12.71
CA ASP A 99 6.81 40.67 -12.89
C ASP A 99 7.26 40.63 -14.36
N ASN A 100 7.07 39.50 -15.04
CA ASN A 100 7.37 39.38 -16.47
C ASN A 100 6.50 40.32 -17.31
N GLU A 101 5.19 40.36 -17.07
CA GLU A 101 4.26 41.27 -17.77
C GLU A 101 4.66 42.75 -17.56
N LEU A 102 5.01 43.11 -16.33
CA LEU A 102 5.45 44.47 -15.99
C LEU A 102 6.75 44.83 -16.71
N LEU A 103 7.74 43.94 -16.71
CA LEU A 103 8.99 44.11 -17.44
C LEU A 103 8.76 44.27 -18.95
N TRP A 104 7.85 43.49 -19.54
CA TRP A 104 7.49 43.63 -20.95
C TRP A 104 6.91 45.01 -21.24
N LYS A 105 6.01 45.50 -20.38
CA LYS A 105 5.41 46.83 -20.52
C LYS A 105 6.46 47.92 -20.40
N GLU A 106 7.35 47.84 -19.41
CA GLU A 106 8.44 48.79 -19.22
C GLU A 106 9.41 48.79 -20.39
N ASN A 107 9.80 47.60 -20.88
CA ASN A 107 10.69 47.47 -22.02
C ASN A 107 10.07 48.09 -23.29
N TYR A 108 8.78 47.86 -23.51
CA TYR A 108 8.04 48.48 -24.61
C TYR A 108 8.05 50.01 -24.50
N MET A 109 7.69 50.57 -23.34
CA MET A 109 7.70 52.02 -23.11
C MET A 109 9.10 52.63 -23.27
N MET A 110 10.14 51.93 -22.82
CA MET A 110 11.53 52.36 -22.94
C MET A 110 11.96 52.41 -24.41
N ARG A 111 11.60 51.41 -25.21
CA ARG A 111 11.85 51.39 -26.66
C ARG A 111 11.13 52.53 -27.36
N GLU A 112 9.89 52.79 -26.99
CA GLU A 112 9.09 53.87 -27.57
C GLU A 112 9.71 55.24 -27.27
N ARG A 113 10.12 55.46 -26.02
CA ARG A 113 10.84 56.68 -25.61
C ARG A 113 12.16 56.84 -26.35
N HIS A 114 12.93 55.76 -26.49
CA HIS A 114 14.19 55.77 -27.23
C HIS A 114 13.98 56.11 -28.71
N ARG A 115 12.94 55.55 -29.35
CA ARG A 115 12.58 55.87 -30.73
C ARG A 115 12.25 57.36 -30.89
N GLN A 116 11.42 57.92 -30.00
CA GLN A 116 11.07 59.34 -30.03
C GLN A 116 12.30 60.25 -29.87
N GLN A 117 13.25 59.85 -29.03
CA GLN A 117 14.52 60.58 -28.87
C GLN A 117 15.37 60.51 -30.14
N GLN A 118 15.45 59.35 -30.79
CA GLN A 118 16.17 59.21 -32.06
C GLN A 118 15.52 60.04 -33.16
N ASP A 119 14.19 59.98 -33.32
CA ASP A 119 13.46 60.78 -34.29
C ASP A 119 13.63 62.29 -34.06
N ALA A 120 13.81 62.72 -32.79
CA ALA A 120 14.09 64.11 -32.46
C ALA A 120 15.52 64.52 -32.82
N LEU A 121 16.51 63.62 -32.65
CA LEU A 121 17.89 63.85 -33.08
C LEU A 121 17.99 63.93 -34.61
N ASP A 122 17.30 63.04 -35.33
CA ASP A 122 17.34 63.01 -36.81
C ASP A 122 16.67 64.24 -37.46
N LYS A 123 15.89 65.02 -36.69
CA LYS A 123 15.22 66.26 -37.14
C LYS A 123 16.06 67.53 -36.94
N ILE A 124 17.21 67.45 -36.27
CA ILE A 124 18.12 68.58 -36.00
C ILE A 124 19.28 68.53 -36.99
#